data_AF-A0A3B9QCT1-F1
#
_entry.id   AF-A0A3B9QCT1-F1
#
_cell.length_a   1.000
_cell.length_b   1.000
_cell.length_c   1.000
_cell.angle_alpha   90.00
_cell.angle_beta   90.00
_cell.angle_gamma   90.00
#
_symmetry.space_group_name_H-M   'P 1'
#
loop_
_entity.id
_entity.type
_entity.pdbx_description
1 polymer ?
#
loop_
_entity_poly.entity_id
_entity_poly.type
_entity_poly.pdbx_seq_one_letter_code
_entity_poly.pdbx_strand_id
1 'polypeptide(L)'
;IGQVLETHLGMAANLLGIHVATPVFDGASEIEVMDMMEKAGMRRDGKTVLYDGRTGEPFDNPVTVGIIYMVKLSHLVDDKIHARSTGPYSLVTQQPLGGKAQFGGQRFGEMEVWALEAYGAAYTLQEILTVKSDDVVGRVKTYEAIVKGENIPEPGVPESFRVLIKELQSLALDVRVLSENEEEIEIKEEEEDISEMAKELGIDIQGRGSSTSITRSPEAGSRGKSEEAEDEDADEEDETEDLDSQHSADSEFEEDSDEEADDDLDLDDDLEDDLDFELDDLDDFSDDDDDI
;
A
#
# COMPACT_ATOMS: atom_id res chain seq x y z
N ILE A 1 25.91 -9.55 -22.23
CA ILE A 1 27.28 -9.53 -22.79
C ILE A 1 27.99 -8.20 -22.48
N GLY A 2 27.39 -7.04 -22.82
CA GLY A 2 27.98 -5.72 -22.52
C GLY A 2 28.42 -5.52 -21.06
N GLN A 3 27.60 -5.93 -20.09
CA GLN A 3 27.96 -5.87 -18.66
C GLN A 3 29.25 -6.64 -18.31
N VAL A 4 29.50 -7.79 -18.96
CA VAL A 4 30.73 -8.58 -18.73
C VAL A 4 31.93 -7.90 -19.37
N LEU A 5 31.77 -7.34 -20.58
CA LEU A 5 32.81 -6.57 -21.26
C LEU A 5 33.16 -5.29 -20.47
N GLU A 6 32.16 -4.61 -19.91
CA GLU A 6 32.35 -3.48 -19.00
C GLU A 6 33.13 -3.91 -17.75
N THR A 7 32.77 -5.04 -17.13
CA THR A 7 33.48 -5.59 -15.96
C THR A 7 34.97 -5.79 -16.25
N HIS A 8 35.27 -6.42 -17.39
CA HIS A 8 36.64 -6.71 -17.84
C HIS A 8 37.42 -5.43 -18.15
N LEU A 9 36.82 -4.54 -18.93
CA LEU A 9 37.44 -3.29 -19.35
C LEU A 9 37.62 -2.32 -18.17
N GLY A 10 36.65 -2.25 -17.26
CA GLY A 10 36.72 -1.44 -16.04
C GLY A 10 37.83 -1.90 -15.11
N MET A 11 38.06 -3.20 -14.97
CA MET A 11 39.19 -3.73 -14.21
C MET A 11 40.53 -3.44 -14.89
N ALA A 12 40.63 -3.65 -16.21
CA ALA A 12 41.85 -3.34 -16.95
C ALA A 12 42.19 -1.84 -16.90
N ALA A 13 41.19 -0.97 -17.04
CA ALA A 13 41.31 0.48 -16.95
C ALA A 13 41.81 0.92 -15.56
N ASN A 14 41.26 0.36 -14.49
CA ASN A 14 41.71 0.65 -13.13
C ASN A 14 43.15 0.19 -12.86
N LEU A 15 43.56 -0.99 -13.35
CA LEU A 15 44.94 -1.47 -13.22
C LEU A 15 45.94 -0.62 -14.00
N LEU A 16 45.55 -0.11 -15.16
CA LEU A 16 46.36 0.79 -15.99
C LEU A 16 46.31 2.24 -15.52
N GLY A 17 45.39 2.60 -14.61
CA GLY A 17 45.20 3.96 -14.12
C GLY A 17 44.65 4.92 -15.18
N ILE A 18 43.83 4.41 -16.12
CA ILE A 18 43.24 5.19 -17.22
C ILE A 18 41.71 5.19 -17.14
N HIS A 19 41.09 6.20 -17.75
CA HIS A 19 39.66 6.20 -18.03
C HIS A 19 39.44 5.82 -19.50
N VAL A 20 38.43 4.98 -19.74
CA VAL A 20 38.09 4.49 -21.08
C VAL A 20 36.72 5.04 -21.47
N ALA A 21 36.62 5.57 -22.69
CA ALA A 21 35.36 5.99 -23.29
C ALA A 21 35.05 5.08 -24.47
N THR A 22 33.86 4.46 -24.45
CA THR A 22 33.36 3.61 -25.54
C THR A 22 32.07 4.20 -26.08
N PRO A 23 32.05 4.70 -27.34
CA PRO A 23 30.81 5.13 -27.99
C PRO A 23 29.77 4.01 -28.11
N VAL A 24 28.50 4.38 -28.25
CA VAL A 24 27.36 3.43 -28.26
C VAL A 24 27.38 2.50 -29.49
N PHE A 25 27.75 3.03 -30.66
CA PHE A 25 27.70 2.29 -31.94
C PHE A 25 29.07 2.03 -32.59
N ASP A 26 30.15 2.58 -32.02
CA ASP A 26 31.54 2.37 -32.44
C ASP A 26 32.41 2.18 -31.19
N GLY A 27 32.01 1.19 -30.40
CA GLY A 27 32.60 0.90 -29.10
C GLY A 27 33.83 -0.01 -29.19
N ALA A 28 34.45 -0.27 -28.03
CA ALA A 28 35.57 -1.19 -27.95
C ALA A 28 35.17 -2.60 -28.41
N SER A 29 35.91 -3.16 -29.36
CA SER A 29 35.72 -4.54 -29.80
C SER A 29 36.20 -5.54 -28.74
N GLU A 30 35.71 -6.77 -28.77
CA GLU A 30 36.11 -7.83 -27.82
C GLU A 30 37.63 -8.06 -27.82
N ILE A 31 38.24 -8.02 -29.01
CA ILE A 31 39.68 -8.21 -29.17
C ILE A 31 40.46 -7.07 -28.50
N GLU A 32 40.02 -5.82 -28.66
CA GLU A 32 40.65 -4.67 -28.01
C GLU A 32 40.52 -4.72 -26.48
N VAL A 33 39.38 -5.20 -25.96
CA VAL A 33 39.20 -5.43 -24.53
C VAL A 33 40.16 -6.52 -24.03
N MET A 34 40.28 -7.64 -24.76
CA MET A 34 41.23 -8.71 -24.41
C MET A 34 42.68 -8.25 -24.44
N ASP A 35 43.06 -7.47 -25.46
CA ASP A 35 44.42 -6.93 -25.59
C ASP A 35 44.72 -5.89 -24.50
N MET A 36 43.71 -5.12 -24.06
CA MET A 36 43.85 -4.21 -22.93
C MET A 36 43.98 -4.95 -21.60
N MET A 37 43.20 -6.02 -21.40
CA MET A 37 43.36 -6.92 -20.24
C MET A 37 44.76 -7.52 -20.18
N GLU A 38 45.30 -7.99 -21.30
CA GLU A 38 46.64 -8.56 -21.37
C GLU A 38 47.73 -7.52 -21.04
N LYS A 39 47.58 -6.28 -21.54
CA LYS A 39 48.44 -5.14 -21.16
C LYS A 39 48.38 -4.80 -19.67
N ALA A 40 47.21 -4.98 -19.05
CA ALA A 40 47.01 -4.80 -17.61
C ALA A 40 47.52 -5.98 -16.76
N GLY A 41 48.06 -7.03 -17.38
CA GLY A 41 48.53 -8.25 -16.70
C GLY A 41 47.41 -9.20 -16.28
N MET A 42 46.19 -9.03 -16.83
CA MET A 42 45.06 -9.91 -16.60
C MET A 42 45.05 -11.08 -17.60
N ARG A 43 44.38 -12.17 -17.23
CA ARG A 43 44.15 -13.29 -18.14
C ARG A 43 43.09 -12.90 -19.18
N ARG A 44 43.25 -13.37 -20.43
CA ARG A 44 42.32 -13.07 -21.54
C ARG A 44 40.88 -13.55 -21.31
N ASP A 45 40.67 -14.52 -20.43
CA ASP A 45 39.35 -15.00 -20.03
C ASP A 45 38.67 -14.11 -18.97
N GLY A 46 39.37 -13.09 -18.44
CA GLY A 46 38.86 -12.18 -17.41
C GLY A 46 38.59 -12.84 -16.04
N LYS A 47 39.11 -14.05 -15.81
CA LYS A 47 38.84 -14.83 -14.61
C LYS A 47 40.05 -14.89 -13.66
N THR A 48 39.75 -14.96 -12.37
CA THR A 48 40.74 -15.11 -11.29
C THR A 48 40.32 -16.19 -10.29
N VAL A 49 41.27 -16.71 -9.51
CA VAL A 49 40.98 -17.66 -8.44
C VAL A 49 40.58 -16.87 -7.20
N LEU A 50 39.34 -17.06 -6.76
CA LEU A 50 38.84 -16.54 -5.49
C LEU A 50 39.02 -17.60 -4.39
N TYR A 51 39.10 -17.13 -3.14
CA TYR A 51 39.19 -17.96 -1.94
C TYR A 51 37.97 -17.67 -1.06
N ASP A 52 37.38 -18.68 -0.42
CA ASP A 52 36.27 -18.48 0.53
C ASP A 52 36.79 -17.72 1.76
N GLY A 53 36.23 -16.54 2.02
CA GLY A 53 36.63 -15.69 3.15
C GLY A 53 36.35 -16.29 4.53
N ARG A 54 35.57 -17.37 4.63
CA ARG A 54 35.28 -18.08 5.88
C ARG A 54 36.23 -19.24 6.14
N THR A 55 36.61 -20.00 5.11
CA THR A 55 37.42 -21.24 5.26
C THR A 55 38.86 -21.10 4.76
N GLY A 56 39.12 -20.18 3.82
CA GLY A 56 40.42 -19.98 3.19
C GLY A 56 40.73 -20.92 2.03
N GLU A 57 39.81 -21.81 1.65
CA GLU A 57 40.00 -22.73 0.52
C GLU A 57 39.66 -22.04 -0.83
N PRO A 58 40.37 -22.36 -1.93
CA PRO A 58 40.05 -21.83 -3.25
C PRO A 58 38.74 -22.42 -3.78
N PHE A 59 37.97 -21.64 -4.55
CA PHE A 59 36.80 -22.16 -5.27
C PHE A 59 37.22 -23.09 -6.42
N ASP A 60 36.38 -24.07 -6.75
CA ASP A 60 36.66 -25.09 -7.77
C ASP A 60 36.88 -24.50 -9.18
N ASN A 61 36.11 -23.47 -9.54
CA ASN A 61 36.17 -22.83 -10.85
C ASN A 61 36.61 -21.36 -10.74
N PRO A 62 37.40 -20.87 -11.70
CA PRO A 62 37.85 -19.48 -11.70
C PRO A 62 36.68 -18.53 -11.98
N VAL A 63 36.62 -17.44 -11.20
CA VAL A 63 35.49 -16.50 -11.15
C VAL A 63 35.84 -15.22 -11.90
N THR A 64 34.87 -14.67 -12.64
CA THR A 64 35.02 -13.37 -13.28
C THR A 64 34.88 -12.28 -12.23
N VAL A 65 35.93 -11.47 -12.09
CA VAL A 65 35.98 -10.35 -11.14
C VAL A 65 36.33 -9.10 -11.94
N GLY A 66 35.71 -7.99 -11.60
CA GLY A 66 36.08 -6.70 -12.17
C GLY A 66 35.28 -5.56 -11.59
N ILE A 67 35.29 -4.44 -12.30
CA ILE A 67 34.70 -3.17 -11.83
C ILE A 67 33.56 -2.83 -12.76
N ILE A 68 32.36 -2.74 -12.19
CA ILE A 68 31.12 -2.37 -12.88
C ILE A 68 30.64 -1.05 -12.30
N TYR A 69 30.09 -0.19 -13.15
CA TYR A 69 29.43 1.01 -12.69
C TYR A 69 28.02 0.68 -12.16
N MET A 70 27.87 0.66 -10.84
CA MET A 70 26.59 0.38 -10.18
C MET A 70 25.85 1.66 -9.84
N VAL A 71 24.58 1.74 -10.20
CA VAL A 71 23.69 2.86 -9.85
C VAL A 71 22.74 2.46 -8.73
N LYS A 72 22.60 3.34 -7.73
CA LYS A 72 21.54 3.22 -6.71
C LYS A 72 20.30 3.97 -7.20
N LEU A 73 19.20 3.25 -7.40
CA LEU A 73 17.91 3.85 -7.74
C LEU A 73 17.21 4.39 -6.48
N SER A 74 16.27 5.32 -6.67
CA SER A 74 15.50 5.97 -5.59
C SER A 74 14.49 5.04 -4.89
N HIS A 75 14.32 3.82 -5.37
CA HIS A 75 13.32 2.86 -4.88
C HIS A 75 13.70 2.19 -3.54
N LEU A 76 13.81 2.99 -2.49
CA LEU A 76 14.15 2.53 -1.15
C LEU A 76 13.00 1.74 -0.50
N VAL A 77 13.37 0.78 0.35
CA VAL A 77 12.40 -0.04 1.10
C VAL A 77 11.68 0.79 2.17
N ASP A 78 12.37 1.77 2.75
CA ASP A 78 11.84 2.66 3.78
C ASP A 78 10.56 3.38 3.28
N ASP A 79 10.55 3.77 2.00
CA ASP A 79 9.40 4.41 1.36
C ASP A 79 8.28 3.43 0.98
N LYS A 80 8.53 2.12 1.02
CA LYS A 80 7.59 1.06 0.61
C LYS A 80 6.97 0.31 1.78
N ILE A 81 7.59 0.33 2.96
CA ILE A 81 7.00 -0.29 4.15
C ILE A 81 5.72 0.46 4.51
N HIS A 82 4.63 -0.28 4.64
CA HIS A 82 3.32 0.20 5.08
C HIS A 82 2.55 -0.95 5.74
N ALA A 83 1.89 -0.68 6.85
CA ALA A 83 1.05 -1.64 7.54
C ALA A 83 -0.17 -0.92 8.12
N ARG A 84 -1.30 -1.63 8.14
CA ARG A 84 -2.57 -1.13 8.67
C ARG A 84 -3.21 -2.22 9.53
N SER A 85 -3.66 -1.82 10.72
CA SER A 85 -4.57 -2.61 11.57
C SER A 85 -5.99 -2.04 11.47
N THR A 86 -6.18 -0.83 11.99
CA THR A 86 -7.42 -0.05 11.93
C THR A 86 -7.10 1.35 11.41
N GLY A 87 -8.02 2.01 10.72
CA GLY A 87 -7.78 3.31 10.11
C GLY A 87 -9.07 3.98 9.65
N PRO A 88 -8.99 5.07 8.86
CA PRO A 88 -10.16 5.74 8.31
C PRO A 88 -10.88 4.89 7.26
N TYR A 89 -12.18 5.15 7.13
CA TYR A 89 -13.10 4.47 6.23
C TYR A 89 -13.84 5.48 5.34
N SER A 90 -14.28 5.01 4.18
CA SER A 90 -15.13 5.78 3.26
C SER A 90 -16.48 6.09 3.92
N LEU A 91 -17.01 7.29 3.70
CA LEU A 91 -18.32 7.70 4.24
C LEU A 91 -19.49 6.95 3.58
N VAL A 92 -19.33 6.52 2.33
CA VAL A 92 -20.43 5.94 1.55
C VAL A 92 -20.46 4.42 1.71
N THR A 93 -19.34 3.76 1.43
CA THR A 93 -19.27 2.29 1.40
C THR A 93 -18.75 1.68 2.70
N GLN A 94 -18.32 2.52 3.66
CA GLN A 94 -17.69 2.08 4.92
C GLN A 94 -16.43 1.20 4.75
N GLN A 95 -15.87 1.11 3.54
CA GLN A 95 -14.65 0.37 3.25
C GLN A 95 -13.38 1.14 3.63
N PRO A 96 -12.27 0.44 3.94
CA PRO A 96 -10.97 1.06 4.14
C PRO A 96 -10.57 2.03 3.01
N LEU A 97 -10.10 3.23 3.34
CA LEU A 97 -9.52 4.13 2.33
C LEU A 97 -8.28 3.52 1.68
N GLY A 98 -7.97 3.95 0.45
CA GLY A 98 -6.79 3.52 -0.29
C GLY A 98 -5.56 4.40 -0.05
N GLY A 99 -4.38 3.91 -0.42
CA GLY A 99 -3.13 4.68 -0.47
C GLY A 99 -2.36 4.78 0.85
N LYS A 100 -1.02 4.74 0.77
CA LYS A 100 -0.13 4.80 1.94
C LYS A 100 -0.29 6.09 2.75
N ALA A 101 -0.47 7.23 2.08
CA ALA A 101 -0.58 8.55 2.72
C ALA A 101 -1.81 8.69 3.64
N GLN A 102 -2.89 7.96 3.37
CA GLN A 102 -4.14 8.04 4.13
C GLN A 102 -4.27 6.92 5.18
N PHE A 103 -3.17 6.24 5.51
CA PHE A 103 -3.20 4.98 6.26
C PHE A 103 -4.15 3.96 5.62
N GLY A 104 -4.09 3.87 4.29
CA GLY A 104 -5.00 3.06 3.49
C GLY A 104 -4.80 1.56 3.68
N GLY A 105 -5.86 0.80 3.40
CA GLY A 105 -5.85 -0.65 3.40
C GLY A 105 -5.33 -1.21 2.07
N GLN A 106 -4.93 -2.47 2.10
CA GLN A 106 -4.60 -3.19 0.88
C GLN A 106 -5.89 -3.65 0.20
N ARG A 107 -5.97 -3.48 -1.12
CA ARG A 107 -7.06 -4.04 -1.91
C ARG A 107 -6.90 -5.55 -1.98
N PHE A 108 -7.93 -6.26 -1.52
CA PHE A 108 -8.13 -7.67 -1.80
C PHE A 108 -9.12 -7.76 -2.98
N GLY A 109 -8.60 -8.07 -4.17
CA GLY A 109 -9.33 -7.98 -5.42
C GLY A 109 -10.00 -9.28 -5.83
N GLU A 110 -10.63 -9.25 -6.99
CA GLU A 110 -11.36 -10.38 -7.59
C GLU A 110 -10.43 -11.59 -7.84
N MET A 111 -9.20 -11.34 -8.32
CA MET A 111 -8.24 -12.42 -8.56
C MET A 111 -7.84 -13.14 -7.27
N GLU A 112 -7.71 -12.41 -6.16
CA GLU A 112 -7.43 -13.02 -4.85
C GLU A 112 -8.63 -13.76 -4.28
N VAL A 113 -9.86 -13.29 -4.55
CA VAL A 113 -11.09 -14.02 -4.21
C VAL A 113 -11.14 -15.37 -4.93
N TRP A 114 -10.89 -15.40 -6.24
CA TRP A 114 -10.85 -16.64 -7.01
C TRP A 114 -9.82 -17.62 -6.47
N ALA A 115 -8.67 -17.12 -6.02
CA ALA A 115 -7.66 -17.96 -5.39
C ALA A 115 -8.20 -18.64 -4.12
N LEU A 116 -8.86 -17.90 -3.22
CA LEU A 116 -9.45 -18.47 -2.00
C LEU A 116 -10.60 -19.45 -2.29
N GLU A 117 -11.43 -19.15 -3.29
CA GLU A 117 -12.51 -20.04 -3.73
C GLU A 117 -11.96 -21.36 -4.28
N ALA A 118 -10.89 -21.32 -5.08
CA ALA A 118 -10.23 -22.52 -5.60
C ALA A 118 -9.63 -23.39 -4.48
N TYR A 119 -9.13 -22.77 -3.41
CA TYR A 119 -8.70 -23.50 -2.20
C TYR A 119 -9.86 -24.03 -1.35
N GLY A 120 -11.10 -23.55 -1.55
CA GLY A 120 -12.25 -23.88 -0.72
C GLY A 120 -12.23 -23.21 0.66
N ALA A 121 -11.53 -22.08 0.81
CA ALA A 121 -11.35 -21.38 2.08
C ALA A 121 -12.53 -20.45 2.42
N ALA A 122 -13.73 -21.02 2.56
CA ALA A 122 -14.99 -20.25 2.72
C ALA A 122 -14.99 -19.30 3.93
N TYR A 123 -14.54 -19.76 5.10
CA TYR A 123 -14.52 -18.94 6.32
C TYR A 123 -13.52 -17.78 6.22
N THR A 124 -12.35 -18.00 5.61
CA THR A 124 -11.35 -16.94 5.39
C THR A 124 -11.87 -15.90 4.43
N LEU A 125 -12.54 -16.32 3.35
CA LEU A 125 -13.15 -15.41 2.39
C LEU A 125 -14.28 -14.59 3.05
N GLN A 126 -15.14 -15.24 3.82
CA GLN A 126 -16.22 -14.56 4.55
C GLN A 126 -15.67 -13.50 5.51
N GLU A 127 -14.65 -13.82 6.31
CA GLU A 127 -14.00 -12.89 7.23
C GLU A 127 -13.38 -11.68 6.51
N ILE A 128 -12.74 -11.89 5.36
CA ILE A 128 -12.12 -10.83 4.55
C ILE A 128 -13.19 -9.90 3.96
N LEU A 129 -14.28 -10.44 3.44
CA LEU A 129 -15.33 -9.67 2.76
C LEU A 129 -16.28 -8.95 3.71
N THR A 130 -16.35 -9.33 4.99
CA THR A 130 -17.30 -8.77 5.97
C THR A 130 -16.57 -7.98 7.05
N VAL A 131 -16.16 -8.67 8.12
CA VAL A 131 -15.59 -8.12 9.35
C VAL A 131 -14.30 -7.34 9.10
N LYS A 132 -13.53 -7.63 8.05
CA LYS A 132 -12.31 -6.86 7.72
C LYS A 132 -12.53 -5.69 6.77
N SER A 133 -13.73 -5.56 6.20
CA SER A 133 -14.04 -4.56 5.18
C SER A 133 -15.06 -3.54 5.71
N ASP A 134 -16.35 -3.80 5.53
CA ASP A 134 -17.44 -2.83 5.62
C ASP A 134 -18.59 -3.25 6.56
N ASP A 135 -18.46 -4.34 7.30
CA ASP A 135 -19.38 -4.65 8.40
C ASP A 135 -19.08 -3.75 9.60
N VAL A 136 -19.79 -2.62 9.71
CA VAL A 136 -19.57 -1.60 10.73
C VAL A 136 -19.71 -2.16 12.15
N VAL A 137 -20.78 -2.93 12.39
CA VAL A 137 -21.09 -3.52 13.70
C VAL A 137 -20.15 -4.69 13.99
N GLY A 138 -19.95 -5.57 13.02
CA GLY A 138 -19.10 -6.74 13.13
C GLY A 138 -17.64 -6.39 13.40
N ARG A 139 -17.12 -5.30 12.82
CA ARG A 139 -15.77 -4.79 13.09
C ARG A 139 -15.55 -4.43 14.57
N VAL A 140 -16.48 -3.67 15.15
CA VAL A 140 -16.36 -3.24 16.55
C VAL A 140 -16.47 -4.44 17.48
N LYS A 141 -17.47 -5.31 17.27
CA LYS A 141 -17.66 -6.51 18.10
C LYS A 141 -16.47 -7.47 17.98
N THR A 142 -15.91 -7.63 16.78
CA THR A 142 -14.73 -8.48 16.58
C THR A 142 -13.49 -7.91 17.22
N TYR A 143 -13.26 -6.60 17.13
CA TYR A 143 -12.15 -5.95 17.82
C TYR A 143 -12.25 -6.18 19.34
N GLU A 144 -13.43 -5.98 19.92
CA GLU A 144 -13.65 -6.24 21.35
C GLU A 144 -13.44 -7.71 21.72
N ALA A 145 -13.98 -8.65 20.93
CA ALA A 145 -13.83 -10.08 21.17
C ALA A 145 -12.35 -10.50 21.15
N ILE A 146 -11.56 -9.99 20.19
CA ILE A 146 -10.13 -10.25 20.10
C ILE A 146 -9.39 -9.70 21.34
N VAL A 147 -9.73 -8.49 21.79
CA VAL A 147 -9.11 -7.89 22.98
C VAL A 147 -9.47 -8.64 24.26
N LYS A 148 -10.72 -9.14 24.37
CA LYS A 148 -11.21 -9.92 25.51
C LYS A 148 -10.79 -11.40 25.47
N GLY A 149 -10.30 -11.89 24.34
CA GLY A 149 -10.00 -13.30 24.12
C GLY A 149 -11.25 -14.18 23.99
N GLU A 150 -12.38 -13.59 23.59
CA GLU A 150 -13.64 -14.27 23.34
C GLU A 150 -13.74 -14.74 21.89
N ASN A 151 -14.70 -15.62 21.60
CA ASN A 151 -14.93 -16.07 20.24
C ASN A 151 -15.51 -14.93 19.38
N ILE A 152 -15.05 -14.86 18.13
CA ILE A 152 -15.53 -13.87 17.15
C ILE A 152 -17.02 -14.16 16.83
N PRO A 153 -17.90 -13.14 16.86
CA PRO A 153 -19.30 -13.31 16.50
C PRO A 153 -19.49 -13.61 15.01
N GLU A 154 -20.68 -14.08 14.63
CA GLU A 154 -21.01 -14.28 13.21
C GLU A 154 -21.12 -12.93 12.48
N PRO A 155 -20.61 -12.84 11.24
CA PRO A 155 -20.62 -11.62 10.45
C PRO A 155 -22.02 -11.25 9.96
N GLY A 156 -22.26 -9.95 9.80
CA GLY A 156 -23.49 -9.40 9.24
C GLY A 156 -23.48 -9.28 7.71
N VAL A 157 -24.40 -8.46 7.21
CA VAL A 157 -24.50 -8.11 5.79
C VAL A 157 -23.55 -6.94 5.48
N PRO A 158 -22.72 -7.01 4.42
CA PRO A 158 -21.86 -5.91 3.99
C PRO A 158 -22.61 -4.61 3.69
N GLU A 159 -22.08 -3.47 4.10
CA GLU A 159 -22.70 -2.18 3.79
C GLU A 159 -22.70 -1.88 2.29
N SER A 160 -21.69 -2.34 1.55
CA SER A 160 -21.64 -2.19 0.09
C SER A 160 -22.84 -2.84 -0.61
N PHE A 161 -23.37 -3.95 -0.06
CA PHE A 161 -24.57 -4.61 -0.59
C PHE A 161 -25.84 -3.79 -0.30
N ARG A 162 -25.89 -3.12 0.84
CA ARG A 162 -27.00 -2.23 1.24
C ARG A 162 -27.04 -1.00 0.35
N VAL A 163 -25.88 -0.39 0.09
CA VAL A 163 -25.70 0.71 -0.87
C VAL A 163 -26.18 0.28 -2.27
N LEU A 164 -25.78 -0.91 -2.74
CA LEU A 164 -26.20 -1.44 -4.05
C LEU A 164 -27.73 -1.54 -4.16
N ILE A 165 -28.43 -2.04 -3.13
CA ILE A 165 -29.89 -2.13 -3.14
C ILE A 165 -30.53 -0.75 -3.26
N LYS A 166 -30.05 0.23 -2.48
CA LYS A 166 -30.56 1.60 -2.52
C LYS A 166 -30.29 2.26 -3.87
N GLU A 167 -29.14 2.00 -4.49
CA GLU A 167 -28.83 2.46 -5.86
C GLU A 167 -29.79 1.87 -6.90
N LEU A 168 -30.07 0.57 -6.85
CA LEU A 168 -31.05 -0.05 -7.76
C LEU A 168 -32.47 0.50 -7.53
N GLN A 169 -32.87 0.71 -6.28
CA GLN A 169 -34.17 1.31 -5.94
C GLN A 169 -34.27 2.77 -6.42
N SER A 170 -33.16 3.52 -6.43
CA SER A 170 -33.10 4.88 -6.97
C SER A 170 -33.39 4.94 -8.47
N LEU A 171 -33.11 3.86 -9.21
CA LEU A 171 -33.45 3.68 -10.62
C LEU A 171 -34.92 3.25 -10.84
N ALA A 172 -35.74 3.27 -9.79
CA ALA A 172 -37.13 2.80 -9.78
C ALA A 172 -37.29 1.29 -10.05
N LEU A 173 -36.28 0.49 -9.65
CA LEU A 173 -36.39 -0.97 -9.61
C LEU A 173 -36.86 -1.42 -8.22
N ASP A 174 -37.90 -2.24 -8.16
CA ASP A 174 -38.38 -2.85 -6.92
C ASP A 174 -37.54 -4.10 -6.60
N VAL A 175 -36.41 -3.89 -5.93
CA VAL A 175 -35.51 -4.96 -5.47
C VAL A 175 -35.84 -5.31 -4.02
N ARG A 176 -36.19 -6.58 -3.80
CA ARG A 176 -36.53 -7.14 -2.49
C ARG A 176 -35.70 -8.39 -2.21
N VAL A 177 -35.22 -8.52 -0.99
CA VAL A 177 -34.52 -9.74 -0.54
C VAL A 177 -35.55 -10.64 0.12
N LEU A 178 -35.78 -11.80 -0.48
CA LEU A 178 -36.71 -12.80 0.03
C LEU A 178 -35.93 -13.93 0.70
N SER A 179 -36.44 -14.40 1.84
CA SER A 179 -35.98 -15.63 2.49
C SER A 179 -36.46 -16.87 1.71
N GLU A 180 -35.99 -18.06 2.09
CA GLU A 180 -36.44 -19.34 1.52
C GLU A 180 -37.95 -19.54 1.61
N ASN A 181 -38.61 -18.89 2.58
CA ASN A 181 -40.07 -18.95 2.79
C ASN A 181 -40.84 -17.84 2.04
N GLU A 182 -40.20 -17.12 1.11
CA GLU A 182 -40.77 -15.97 0.39
C GLU A 182 -41.17 -14.79 1.30
N GLU A 183 -40.64 -14.75 2.52
CA GLU A 183 -40.80 -13.63 3.43
C GLU A 183 -39.76 -12.54 3.12
N GLU A 184 -40.20 -11.29 3.06
CA GLU A 184 -39.33 -10.15 2.82
C GLU A 184 -38.44 -9.89 4.04
N ILE A 185 -37.12 -9.92 3.82
CA ILE A 185 -36.13 -9.62 4.85
C ILE A 185 -35.95 -8.11 4.88
N GLU A 186 -36.42 -7.48 5.95
CA GLU A 186 -36.14 -6.07 6.20
C GLU A 186 -34.66 -5.91 6.55
N ILE A 187 -33.92 -5.32 5.62
CA ILE A 187 -32.55 -4.85 5.87
C ILE A 187 -32.67 -3.59 6.72
N LYS A 188 -32.56 -3.74 8.04
CA LYS A 188 -32.62 -2.63 9.01
C LYS A 188 -31.59 -1.57 8.69
N GLU A 189 -31.91 -0.28 8.90
CA GLU A 189 -31.01 0.85 8.60
C GLU A 189 -29.89 1.01 9.66
N GLU A 190 -28.75 1.60 9.27
CA GLU A 190 -27.55 1.74 10.13
C GLU A 190 -27.87 2.44 11.47
N GLU A 191 -28.80 3.39 11.49
CA GLU A 191 -29.19 4.10 12.72
C GLU A 191 -29.86 3.18 13.75
N GLU A 192 -30.58 2.16 13.31
CA GLU A 192 -31.21 1.18 14.18
C GLU A 192 -30.18 0.22 14.77
N ASP A 193 -29.22 -0.23 13.95
CA ASP A 193 -28.13 -1.10 14.37
C ASP A 193 -27.19 -0.39 15.37
N ILE A 194 -26.90 0.90 15.15
CA ILE A 194 -26.12 1.73 16.08
C ILE A 194 -26.90 1.99 17.38
N SER A 195 -28.22 2.22 17.30
CA SER A 195 -29.06 2.40 18.49
C SER A 195 -29.15 1.12 19.34
N GLU A 196 -29.27 -0.03 18.69
CA GLU A 196 -29.25 -1.34 19.36
C GLU A 196 -27.86 -1.61 19.99
N MET A 197 -26.77 -1.30 19.29
CA MET A 197 -25.41 -1.41 19.82
C MET A 197 -25.16 -0.49 21.02
N ALA A 198 -25.63 0.77 20.97
CA ALA A 198 -25.53 1.70 22.10
C ALA A 198 -26.29 1.18 23.34
N LYS A 199 -27.46 0.55 23.13
CA LYS A 199 -28.24 -0.09 24.20
C LYS A 199 -27.53 -1.34 24.76
N GLU A 200 -26.95 -2.16 23.90
CA GLU A 200 -26.20 -3.37 24.29
C GLU A 200 -24.93 -3.03 25.08
N LEU A 201 -24.28 -1.92 24.75
CA LEU A 201 -23.13 -1.35 25.46
C LEU A 201 -23.50 -0.51 26.70
N GLY A 202 -24.79 -0.35 27.01
CA GLY A 202 -25.27 0.40 28.18
C GLY A 202 -25.11 1.94 28.08
N ILE A 203 -24.98 2.48 26.87
CA ILE A 203 -24.90 3.92 26.61
C ILE A 203 -26.32 4.44 26.35
N ASP A 204 -26.91 5.07 27.36
CA ASP A 204 -28.26 5.63 27.28
C ASP A 204 -28.24 7.00 26.55
N ILE A 205 -28.45 7.00 25.23
CA ILE A 205 -28.73 8.23 24.47
C ILE A 205 -30.22 8.56 24.66
N GLN A 206 -30.55 9.13 25.83
CA GLN A 206 -31.82 9.82 26.04
C GLN A 206 -31.60 11.33 26.10
N GLY A 207 -32.01 12.01 25.04
CA GLY A 207 -32.64 13.33 25.09
C GLY A 207 -31.75 14.53 25.39
N ARG A 208 -31.10 15.09 24.37
CA ARG A 208 -30.71 16.52 24.34
C ARG A 208 -31.35 17.25 23.15
N GLY A 209 -32.68 17.19 23.09
CA GLY A 209 -33.51 18.15 22.38
C GLY A 209 -33.85 19.32 23.30
N SER A 210 -32.96 20.31 23.41
CA SER A 210 -33.28 21.62 23.98
C SER A 210 -32.24 22.63 23.50
N SER A 211 -32.64 23.37 22.46
CA SER A 211 -32.09 24.65 22.01
C SER A 211 -31.18 25.35 23.03
N THR A 212 -29.90 25.48 22.72
CA THR A 212 -29.06 26.51 23.34
C THR A 212 -28.60 27.45 22.23
N SER A 213 -29.43 28.46 21.98
CA SER A 213 -29.02 29.68 21.27
C SER A 213 -27.96 30.38 22.12
N ILE A 214 -26.69 30.32 21.72
CA ILE A 214 -25.65 31.14 22.33
C ILE A 214 -25.72 32.52 21.65
N THR A 215 -26.52 33.42 22.24
CA THR A 215 -26.41 34.86 22.00
C THR A 215 -25.32 35.43 22.90
N ARG A 216 -24.39 36.17 22.31
CA ARG A 216 -23.22 36.75 22.97
C ARG A 216 -23.47 38.25 23.25
N SER A 217 -23.06 38.68 24.45
CA SER A 217 -22.65 40.04 24.89
C SER A 217 -23.69 40.88 25.69
N PRO A 218 -23.28 41.90 26.48
CA PRO A 218 -22.30 41.86 27.60
C PRO A 218 -22.71 42.75 28.83
N GLU A 219 -21.81 42.83 29.85
CA GLU A 219 -21.70 43.84 30.96
C GLU A 219 -22.70 43.79 32.14
N ALA A 220 -22.42 44.14 33.41
CA ALA A 220 -21.22 44.44 34.21
C ALA A 220 -21.64 44.60 35.71
N GLY A 221 -20.79 44.19 36.66
CA GLY A 221 -20.54 44.85 37.97
C GLY A 221 -21.57 44.81 39.12
N SER A 222 -21.19 44.20 40.27
CA SER A 222 -21.07 44.89 41.58
C SER A 222 -20.76 43.94 42.75
N ARG A 223 -19.76 44.35 43.55
CA ARG A 223 -19.22 43.81 44.82
C ARG A 223 -20.22 43.65 46.00
N GLY A 224 -19.88 42.76 46.94
CA GLY A 224 -20.26 42.85 48.37
C GLY A 224 -19.95 41.60 49.21
N LYS A 225 -19.14 41.74 50.27
CA LYS A 225 -18.51 40.73 51.18
C LYS A 225 -19.40 40.14 52.29
N SER A 226 -19.06 38.95 52.82
CA SER A 226 -18.69 38.58 54.24
C SER A 226 -18.76 37.03 54.43
N GLU A 227 -17.64 36.37 54.83
CA GLU A 227 -17.29 35.75 56.15
C GLU A 227 -18.12 34.48 56.49
N GLU A 228 -17.66 33.33 57.02
CA GLU A 228 -16.40 32.80 57.61
C GLU A 228 -16.55 31.26 57.85
N ALA A 229 -15.45 30.59 58.28
CA ALA A 229 -15.26 29.21 58.84
C ALA A 229 -14.92 28.09 57.82
N GLU A 230 -13.69 27.53 57.73
CA GLU A 230 -12.75 26.83 58.66
C GLU A 230 -12.77 25.29 58.50
N ASP A 231 -11.59 24.67 58.68
CA ASP A 231 -11.17 23.24 58.64
C ASP A 231 -10.50 22.78 57.32
N GLU A 232 -9.16 22.81 57.17
CA GLU A 232 -8.05 22.00 57.76
C GLU A 232 -7.69 20.72 56.97
N ASP A 233 -6.44 20.74 56.47
CA ASP A 233 -5.45 19.68 56.21
C ASP A 233 -5.67 18.57 55.16
N ALA A 234 -4.83 18.59 54.10
CA ALA A 234 -3.73 17.61 53.93
C ALA A 234 -2.90 17.93 52.67
N ASP A 235 -1.59 18.07 52.87
CA ASP A 235 -0.54 18.25 51.87
C ASP A 235 -0.36 17.03 50.94
N GLU A 236 -0.01 17.29 49.68
CA GLU A 236 1.05 16.54 48.97
C GLU A 236 1.56 17.41 47.79
N GLU A 237 2.82 17.84 47.92
CA GLU A 237 3.65 18.52 46.92
C GLU A 237 4.31 17.49 45.99
N ASP A 238 4.46 17.82 44.71
CA ASP A 238 5.69 17.66 43.91
C ASP A 238 5.41 18.23 42.49
N GLU A 239 5.80 19.48 42.26
CA GLU A 239 7.05 19.91 41.60
C GLU A 239 7.02 19.82 40.06
N THR A 240 6.68 20.96 39.45
CA THR A 240 6.90 21.27 38.03
C THR A 240 8.28 21.91 37.87
N GLU A 241 9.20 21.25 37.16
CA GLU A 241 10.46 21.88 36.75
C GLU A 241 10.26 22.74 35.50
N ASP A 242 10.35 24.05 35.69
CA ASP A 242 10.65 25.04 34.68
C ASP A 242 12.15 24.98 34.32
N LEU A 243 12.49 24.73 33.05
CA LEU A 243 13.80 25.07 32.50
C LEU A 243 13.64 25.93 31.26
N ASP A 244 13.67 27.24 31.52
CA ASP A 244 13.82 28.29 30.53
C ASP A 244 15.32 28.45 30.22
N SER A 245 15.76 28.13 29.00
CA SER A 245 17.05 28.58 28.50
C SER A 245 16.93 29.04 27.05
N GLN A 246 17.03 30.35 26.91
CA GLN A 246 17.10 31.13 25.69
C GLN A 246 18.22 30.63 24.77
N HIS A 247 17.90 30.38 23.50
CA HIS A 247 18.83 30.71 22.42
C HIS A 247 18.10 31.18 21.17
N SER A 248 18.37 32.44 20.84
CA SER A 248 18.09 33.10 19.58
C SER A 248 18.88 32.49 18.42
N ALA A 249 18.22 32.19 17.31
CA ALA A 249 18.78 32.33 15.97
C ALA A 249 17.64 32.38 14.95
N ASP A 250 17.55 33.51 14.25
CA ASP A 250 16.80 33.69 13.02
C ASP A 250 17.19 32.61 12.00
N SER A 251 16.19 32.02 11.34
CA SER A 251 16.35 31.56 9.96
C SER A 251 15.01 31.68 9.23
N GLU A 252 15.09 32.37 8.10
CA GLU A 252 14.03 32.80 7.21
C GLU A 252 13.12 31.64 6.76
N PHE A 253 11.82 31.89 6.77
CA PHE A 253 10.79 31.01 6.24
C PHE A 253 10.48 31.49 4.82
N GLU A 254 11.03 30.82 3.82
CA GLU A 254 10.58 30.97 2.43
C GLU A 254 9.43 29.98 2.19
N GLU A 255 8.25 30.52 1.93
CA GLU A 255 7.11 29.80 1.36
C GLU A 255 7.40 29.59 -0.13
N ASP A 256 7.75 28.37 -0.54
CA ASP A 256 7.64 27.96 -1.94
C ASP A 256 6.35 27.15 -2.12
N SER A 257 5.47 27.72 -2.93
CA SER A 257 4.22 27.15 -3.42
C SER A 257 4.51 26.18 -4.58
N ASP A 258 4.31 24.89 -4.35
CA ASP A 258 4.33 23.89 -5.41
C ASP A 258 2.97 23.89 -6.14
N GLU A 259 2.91 24.58 -7.30
CA GLU A 259 1.91 24.30 -8.35
C GLU A 259 2.45 23.16 -9.23
N GLU A 260 2.07 21.92 -8.91
CA GLU A 260 2.20 20.78 -9.82
C GLU A 260 1.12 20.91 -10.90
N ALA A 261 1.56 20.99 -12.16
CA ALA A 261 0.70 20.97 -13.33
C ALA A 261 0.42 19.50 -13.71
N ASP A 262 -0.85 19.11 -13.62
CA ASP A 262 -1.38 17.84 -14.12
C ASP A 262 -1.18 17.75 -15.65
N ASP A 263 -0.32 16.83 -16.10
CA ASP A 263 -0.18 16.44 -17.50
C ASP A 263 -0.60 14.96 -17.64
N ASP A 264 -1.91 14.73 -17.50
CA ASP A 264 -2.57 13.48 -17.87
C ASP A 264 -2.63 13.39 -19.42
N LEU A 265 -1.69 12.65 -20.01
CA LEU A 265 -1.80 12.19 -21.39
C LEU A 265 -2.32 10.76 -21.40
N ASP A 266 -3.64 10.63 -21.53
CA ASP A 266 -4.32 9.40 -21.92
C ASP A 266 -3.85 8.97 -23.32
N LEU A 267 -3.06 7.90 -23.38
CA LEU A 267 -2.77 7.18 -24.62
C LEU A 267 -3.81 6.07 -24.76
N ASP A 268 -4.85 6.35 -25.55
CA ASP A 268 -5.80 5.36 -26.03
C ASP A 268 -5.07 4.30 -26.88
N ASP A 269 -5.15 3.06 -26.42
CA ASP A 269 -4.58 1.86 -27.03
C ASP A 269 -5.63 1.22 -27.96
N ASP A 270 -5.91 1.89 -29.09
CA ASP A 270 -6.73 1.36 -30.19
C ASP A 270 -5.82 1.05 -31.40
N LEU A 271 -5.20 -0.13 -31.38
CA LEU A 271 -4.61 -0.75 -32.57
C LEU A 271 -5.35 -2.07 -32.84
N GLU A 272 -6.51 -1.96 -33.50
CA GLU A 272 -7.19 -3.11 -34.09
C GLU A 272 -6.47 -3.60 -35.36
N ASP A 273 -6.54 -4.92 -35.52
CA ASP A 273 -5.95 -5.78 -36.54
C ASP A 273 -6.36 -5.40 -37.98
N ASP A 274 -5.37 -5.29 -38.87
CA ASP A 274 -5.55 -5.49 -40.31
C ASP A 274 -4.29 -6.16 -40.89
N LEU A 275 -4.24 -7.50 -40.80
CA LEU A 275 -3.33 -8.33 -41.60
C LEU A 275 -4.16 -9.23 -42.51
N ASP A 276 -4.47 -8.71 -43.70
CA ASP A 276 -4.98 -9.46 -44.84
C ASP A 276 -3.96 -10.53 -45.26
N PHE A 277 -4.30 -11.80 -45.04
CA PHE A 277 -3.57 -12.95 -45.56
C PHE A 277 -4.21 -13.37 -46.89
N GLU A 278 -3.59 -12.99 -48.01
CA GLU A 278 -3.96 -13.50 -49.34
C GLU A 278 -3.70 -15.01 -49.40
N LEU A 279 -4.80 -15.76 -49.48
CA LEU A 279 -4.85 -17.19 -49.75
C LEU A 279 -5.18 -17.38 -51.23
N ASP A 280 -4.15 -17.40 -52.07
CA ASP A 280 -4.21 -17.93 -53.43
C ASP A 280 -2.79 -18.28 -53.90
N ASP A 281 -2.39 -19.54 -53.71
CA ASP A 281 -1.85 -20.33 -54.81
C ASP A 281 -1.84 -21.81 -54.43
N LEU A 282 -2.64 -22.53 -55.22
CA LEU A 282 -2.85 -23.96 -55.24
C LEU A 282 -1.61 -24.76 -55.65
N ASP A 283 -1.67 -26.03 -55.26
CA ASP A 283 -1.20 -27.22 -55.98
C ASP A 283 0.25 -27.26 -56.45
N ASP A 284 1.04 -28.17 -55.86
CA ASP A 284 1.59 -29.35 -56.55
C ASP A 284 2.60 -30.03 -55.62
N PHE A 285 2.24 -31.16 -55.00
CA PHE A 285 3.16 -32.28 -54.81
C PHE A 285 2.34 -33.55 -54.62
N SER A 286 2.30 -34.28 -55.73
CA SER A 286 1.81 -35.63 -55.88
C SER A 286 2.63 -36.64 -55.08
N ASP A 287 1.96 -37.75 -54.79
CA ASP A 287 2.46 -39.01 -54.23
C ASP A 287 3.85 -39.39 -54.75
N ASP A 288 4.72 -39.80 -53.83
CA ASP A 288 5.65 -40.89 -54.08
C ASP A 288 5.66 -41.81 -52.86
N ASP A 289 5.08 -42.99 -53.07
CA ASP A 289 5.46 -44.24 -52.42
C ASP A 289 6.99 -44.38 -52.39
N ASP A 290 7.56 -44.83 -51.27
CA ASP A 290 8.47 -45.98 -51.31
C ASP A 290 8.87 -46.46 -49.91
N ASP A 291 8.91 -47.79 -49.82
CA ASP A 291 9.29 -48.64 -48.70
C ASP A 291 10.67 -48.34 -48.07
N ILE A 292 10.76 -48.48 -46.74
CA ILE A 292 11.66 -49.38 -45.94
C ILE A 292 11.62 -49.00 -44.46
#